data_AF-A0AB73IN53-F1
#
_entry.id   AF-A0AB73IN53-F1
#
_cell.length_a   1.000
_cell.length_b   1.000
_cell.length_c   1.000
_cell.angle_alpha   90.00
_cell.angle_beta   90.00
_cell.angle_gamma   90.00
#
_symmetry.space_group_name_H-M   'P 1'
#
loop_
_entity.id
_entity.type
_entity.pdbx_description
1 polymer ?
#
loop_
_entity_poly.entity_id
_entity_poly.type
_entity_poly.pdbx_seq_one_letter_code
_entity_poly.pdbx_strand_id
1 'polypeptide(L)'
;MNDLFNAFAYDAVIIAAYALRSGGTDRRAVRDALVKLHDVPSVIFGKATFNPETRRVIGVKSVNLVVVNGQWALLQSKPALAAK
;
A
#
# COMPACT_ATOMS: atom_id res chain seq x y z
N MET A 1 11.83 4.71 8.54
CA MET A 1 10.40 5.15 8.48
C MET A 1 10.14 6.04 7.27
N ASN A 2 11.05 6.95 6.91
CA ASN A 2 10.99 7.72 5.65
C ASN A 2 10.85 6.79 4.41
N ASP A 3 11.61 5.68 4.38
CA ASP A 3 11.65 4.77 3.22
C ASP A 3 10.30 4.11 2.89
N LEU A 4 9.48 3.79 3.90
CA LEU A 4 8.18 3.17 3.68
C LEU A 4 7.20 4.16 3.03
N PHE A 5 7.15 5.39 3.52
CA PHE A 5 6.33 6.45 2.92
C PHE A 5 6.79 6.80 1.50
N ASN A 6 8.10 6.79 1.25
CA ASN A 6 8.65 6.98 -0.10
C ASN A 6 8.23 5.86 -1.05
N ALA A 7 8.27 4.60 -0.61
CA ALA A 7 7.83 3.46 -1.41
C ALA A 7 6.32 3.53 -1.70
N PHE A 8 5.49 3.97 -0.75
CA PHE A 8 4.07 4.25 -1.02
C PHE A 8 3.87 5.34 -2.06
N ALA A 9 4.63 6.45 -1.96
CA ALA A 9 4.54 7.54 -2.93
C ALA A 9 4.98 7.08 -4.33
N TYR A 10 6.04 6.28 -4.42
CA TYR A 10 6.49 5.66 -5.66
C TYR A 10 5.38 4.80 -6.30
N ASP A 11 4.80 3.88 -5.53
CA ASP A 11 3.71 3.02 -6.00
C ASP A 11 2.50 3.83 -6.45
N ALA A 12 2.15 4.91 -5.73
CA ALA A 12 1.04 5.79 -6.09
C ALA A 12 1.24 6.43 -7.48
N VAL A 13 2.46 6.88 -7.81
CA VAL A 13 2.78 7.45 -9.13
C VAL A 13 2.64 6.40 -10.23
N ILE A 14 3.13 5.17 -9.99
CA ILE A 14 2.99 4.07 -10.94
C ILE A 14 1.52 3.74 -11.18
N ILE A 15 0.72 3.56 -10.12
CA ILE A 15 -0.72 3.28 -10.21
C ILE A 15 -1.45 4.40 -10.97
N ALA A 16 -1.13 5.67 -10.68
CA ALA A 16 -1.71 6.81 -11.39
C ALA A 16 -1.40 6.78 -12.88
N ALA A 17 -0.17 6.41 -13.27
CA ALA A 17 0.20 6.26 -14.68
C ALA A 17 -0.60 5.16 -15.37
N TYR A 18 -0.87 4.02 -14.72
CA TYR A 18 -1.72 2.96 -15.27
C TYR A 18 -3.17 3.44 -15.43
N ALA A 19 -3.71 4.15 -14.44
CA ALA A 19 -5.06 4.70 -14.52
C ALA A 19 -5.20 5.74 -15.65
N LEU A 20 -4.20 6.61 -15.84
CA LEU A 20 -4.15 7.55 -16.96
C LEU A 20 -4.08 6.84 -18.31
N ARG A 21 -3.26 5.78 -18.44
CA ARG A 21 -3.20 4.99 -19.68
C ARG A 21 -4.53 4.33 -20.02
N SER A 22 -5.27 3.86 -19.02
CA SER A 22 -6.55 3.18 -19.21
C SER A 22 -7.73 4.14 -19.35
N GLY A 23 -7.70 5.30 -18.68
CA GLY A 23 -8.82 6.25 -18.60
C GLY A 23 -8.65 7.52 -19.43
N GLY A 24 -7.48 7.76 -20.01
CA GLY A 24 -7.17 9.00 -20.72
C GLY A 24 -6.93 10.18 -19.76
N THR A 25 -7.24 11.40 -20.21
CA THR A 25 -6.95 12.64 -19.46
C THR A 25 -8.15 13.21 -18.70
N ASP A 26 -9.34 12.61 -18.82
CA ASP A 26 -10.51 13.03 -18.05
C ASP A 26 -10.44 12.49 -16.62
N ARG A 27 -10.65 13.38 -15.63
CA ARG A 27 -10.55 13.03 -14.21
C ARG A 27 -11.53 11.93 -13.80
N ARG A 28 -12.78 11.95 -14.32
CA ARG A 28 -13.78 10.94 -13.97
C ARG A 28 -13.41 9.60 -14.57
N ALA A 29 -12.97 9.59 -15.83
CA ALA A 29 -12.50 8.39 -16.50
C ALA A 29 -11.28 7.76 -15.80
N VAL A 30 -10.30 8.55 -15.34
CA VAL A 30 -9.15 8.04 -14.56
C VAL A 30 -9.61 7.43 -13.23
N ARG A 31 -10.51 8.11 -12.51
CA ARG A 31 -11.07 7.59 -11.26
C ARG A 31 -11.79 6.25 -11.49
N ASP A 32 -12.58 6.17 -12.55
CA ASP A 32 -13.36 4.97 -12.86
C ASP A 32 -12.46 3.84 -13.41
N ALA A 33 -11.32 4.20 -14.01
CA ALA A 33 -10.28 3.24 -14.44
C ALA A 33 -9.59 2.57 -13.24
N LEU A 34 -9.34 3.28 -12.13
CA LEU A 34 -8.71 2.71 -10.93
C LEU A 34 -9.44 1.46 -10.40
N VAL A 35 -10.76 1.43 -10.54
CA VAL A 35 -11.60 0.31 -10.09
C VAL A 35 -11.46 -0.93 -10.98
N LYS A 36 -11.02 -0.75 -12.22
CA LYS A 36 -10.85 -1.81 -13.23
C LYS A 36 -9.43 -2.37 -13.27
N LEU A 37 -8.46 -1.65 -12.69
CA LEU A 37 -7.08 -2.10 -12.64
C LEU A 37 -6.94 -3.33 -11.75
N HIS A 38 -6.18 -4.31 -12.24
CA HIS A 38 -5.78 -5.48 -11.49
C HIS A 38 -4.28 -5.72 -11.65
N ASP A 39 -3.66 -6.29 -10.63
CA ASP A 39 -2.27 -6.76 -10.65
C ASP A 39 -1.23 -5.70 -11.05
N VAL A 40 -1.46 -4.43 -10.69
CA VAL A 40 -0.51 -3.35 -10.98
C VAL A 40 0.78 -3.57 -10.17
N PRO A 41 1.97 -3.54 -10.77
CA PRO A 41 3.22 -3.72 -10.03
C PRO A 41 3.35 -2.71 -8.86
N SER A 42 3.75 -3.20 -7.68
CA SER A 42 3.90 -2.40 -6.47
C SER A 42 5.05 -2.91 -5.61
N VAL A 43 5.86 -2.00 -5.08
CA VAL A 43 6.93 -2.31 -4.14
C VAL A 43 6.36 -2.75 -2.79
N ILE A 44 5.29 -2.11 -2.33
CA ILE A 44 4.68 -2.39 -1.03
C ILE A 44 3.83 -3.67 -1.04
N PHE A 45 3.06 -3.87 -2.11
CA PHE A 45 2.05 -4.92 -2.18
C PHE A 45 2.46 -6.10 -3.09
N GLY A 46 3.58 -5.98 -3.81
CA GLY A 46 3.97 -6.87 -4.91
C GLY A 46 3.10 -6.64 -6.15
N LYS A 47 1.78 -6.82 -5.99
CA LYS A 47 0.74 -6.53 -6.97
C LYS A 47 -0.43 -5.83 -6.28
N ALA A 48 -0.84 -4.68 -6.81
CA ALA A 48 -1.94 -3.89 -6.31
C ALA A 48 -3.21 -4.10 -7.15
N THR A 49 -4.28 -4.50 -6.49
CA THR A 49 -5.64 -4.54 -7.02
C THR A 49 -6.56 -3.83 -6.03
N PHE A 50 -7.35 -2.86 -6.49
CA PHE A 50 -8.29 -2.13 -5.64
C PHE A 50 -9.59 -2.91 -5.49
N ASN A 51 -10.11 -2.98 -4.27
CA ASN A 51 -11.47 -3.45 -4.02
C ASN A 51 -12.45 -2.34 -4.48
N PRO A 52 -13.43 -2.66 -5.35
CA PRO A 52 -14.34 -1.67 -5.93
C PRO A 52 -15.26 -1.00 -4.90
N GLU A 53 -15.62 -1.70 -3.83
CA GLU A 53 -16.54 -1.21 -2.79
C GLU A 53 -15.80 -0.34 -1.78
N THR A 54 -14.69 -0.85 -1.24
CA THR A 54 -13.96 -0.19 -0.14
C THR A 54 -12.88 0.78 -0.62
N ARG A 55 -12.49 0.70 -1.90
CA ARG A 55 -11.40 1.47 -2.54
C ARG A 55 -10.04 1.27 -1.87
N ARG A 56 -9.86 0.18 -1.13
CA ARG A 56 -8.58 -0.23 -0.54
C ARG A 56 -7.89 -1.24 -1.43
N VAL A 57 -6.56 -1.28 -1.40
CA VAL A 57 -5.80 -2.38 -2.00
C VAL A 57 -6.17 -3.68 -1.28
N ILE A 58 -6.35 -4.77 -2.02
CA ILE A 58 -6.68 -6.08 -1.45
C ILE A 58 -5.43 -6.68 -0.81
N GLY A 59 -5.59 -7.35 0.33
CA GLY A 59 -4.50 -8.12 0.96
C GLY A 59 -3.47 -7.30 1.75
N VAL A 60 -3.80 -6.05 2.13
CA VAL A 60 -2.92 -5.23 2.99
C VAL A 60 -2.67 -5.95 4.31
N LYS A 61 -1.39 -6.11 4.66
CA LYS A 61 -0.97 -6.65 5.95
C LYS A 61 -0.52 -5.52 6.87
N SER A 62 -1.09 -5.46 8.06
CA SER A 62 -0.58 -4.57 9.11
C SER A 62 0.67 -5.17 9.73
N VAL A 63 1.72 -4.38 9.85
CA VAL A 63 2.97 -4.76 10.51
C VAL A 63 3.06 -4.00 11.82
N ASN A 64 3.17 -4.73 12.93
CA ASN A 64 3.33 -4.13 14.24
C ASN A 64 4.79 -3.74 14.45
N LEU A 65 5.03 -2.46 14.75
CA LEU A 65 6.36 -1.90 14.99
C LEU A 65 6.47 -1.39 16.43
N VAL A 66 7.65 -1.53 17.02
CA VAL A 66 8.01 -1.01 18.34
C VAL A 66 9.30 -0.19 18.23
N VAL A 67 9.47 0.82 19.07
CA VAL A 67 10.72 1.57 19.16
C VAL A 67 11.66 0.88 20.15
N VAL A 68 12.84 0.48 19.68
CA VAL A 68 13.92 -0.10 20.50
C VAL A 68 15.18 0.71 20.24
N ASN A 69 15.76 1.29 21.29
CA ASN A 69 16.98 2.11 21.20
C ASN A 69 16.90 3.24 20.15
N GLY A 70 15.74 3.90 20.05
CA GLY A 70 15.51 4.97 19.07
C GLY A 70 15.33 4.52 17.62
N GLN A 71 15.29 3.20 17.37
CA GLN A 71 15.06 2.62 16.04
C GLN A 71 13.75 1.84 16.00
N TRP A 72 13.10 1.81 14.84
CA TRP A 72 11.90 1.01 14.61
C TRP A 72 12.29 -0.45 14.39
N ALA A 73 11.73 -1.36 15.18
CA ALA A 73 11.90 -2.79 15.06
C ALA A 73 10.53 -3.48 14.88
N LEU A 74 10.51 -4.63 14.19
CA LEU A 74 9.34 -5.48 14.13
C LEU A 74 9.00 -5.96 15.54
N LEU A 75 7.74 -5.82 15.94
CA LEU A 75 7.24 -6.45 17.16
C LEU A 75 7.31 -7.96 16.95
N GLN A 76 8.33 -8.58 17.55
CA GLN A 76 8.48 -10.03 17.56
C GLN A 76 7.27 -10.62 18.31
N SER A 77 6.49 -11.47 17.65
CA SER A 77 5.44 -12.26 18.29
C SER A 77 6.08 -13.35 19.17
N LYS A 78 6.60 -12.97 20.33
CA LYS A 78 6.84 -13.89 21.45
C LYS A 78 5.67 -13.77 22.44
N PRO A 79 5.05 -14.88 22.86
CA PRO A 79 4.04 -14.86 23.92
C PRO A 79 4.75 -14.68 25.27
N ALA A 80 5.29 -13.50 25.57
CA ALA A 80 5.92 -13.23 26.86
C ALA A 80 6.20 -11.73 27.06
N LEU A 81 5.16 -10.94 27.35
CA LEU A 81 5.33 -9.67 28.07
C LEU A 81 4.24 -9.44 29.14
N ALA A 82 3.34 -10.40 29.37
CA ALA A 82 2.54 -10.47 30.60
C ALA A 82 3.35 -11.19 31.69
N ALA A 83 4.43 -10.55 32.13
CA ALA A 83 5.12 -10.91 33.36
C ALA A 83 5.87 -9.68 33.89
N LYS A 84 5.12 -8.77 34.53
CA LYS A 84 5.40 -8.19 35.84
C LYS A 84 4.26 -7.26 36.25
#